data_AF-A0A934IXJ0-F1
#
_entry.id   AF-A0A934IXJ0-F1
#
_cell.length_a   1.000
_cell.length_b   1.000
_cell.length_c   1.000
_cell.angle_alpha   90.00
_cell.angle_beta   90.00
_cell.angle_gamma   90.00
#
_symmetry.space_group_name_H-M   'P 1'
#
loop_
_entity.id
_entity.type
_entity.pdbx_description
1 polymer ?
#
loop_
_entity_poly.entity_id
_entity_poly.type
_entity_poly.pdbx_seq_one_letter_code
_entity_poly.pdbx_strand_id
1 'polypeptide(L)'
;MNWLTAEEALARLGTKPQTLYANVSRGRITARPDPDDPRKSLYRQDDVERLANRPQGRRPARTVAAESIAWGEPVLETSIATVADGRLLYRGQDAVTLAETATLGAVARLLWGSATEVDFAGRARARSPGMTAAYQAVAELAATDMPAAGRNRAVLLADAARTVSFLAGALAAPGTMPAHHRLAQQWGRPEAADPLRRALVLLAEHELNASTFAARVTASTGAPLSAAVLAGLAALSGPLHGTASQSMAGLVEAARRQGATLAIGAHLRQGNALPCFGHKLYPDGDVRAGALMAAFTLPPVFAELAEAGERLSGEKPNIDFALAALVGAYDLPADAPLQIFALARSVGWLAHALEQIETGTLIRPRARYVGTEPTR
;
A
#
# COMPACT_ATOMS: atom_id res chain seq x y z
N MET A 1 4.49 30.44 -5.07
CA MET A 1 4.03 30.07 -3.70
C MET A 1 3.70 31.34 -2.96
N ASN A 2 2.43 31.63 -2.70
CA ASN A 2 2.01 32.86 -2.03
C ASN A 2 2.00 32.69 -0.52
N TRP A 3 2.44 33.76 0.16
CA TRP A 3 2.53 33.85 1.61
C TRP A 3 1.72 35.06 2.09
N LEU A 4 1.01 34.90 3.18
CA LEU A 4 0.09 35.89 3.75
C LEU A 4 0.68 36.47 5.03
N THR A 5 0.39 37.74 5.29
CA THR A 5 0.61 38.35 6.60
C THR A 5 -0.34 37.75 7.64
N ALA A 6 -0.05 37.97 8.93
CA ALA A 6 -0.94 37.55 10.02
C ALA A 6 -2.36 38.11 9.86
N GLU A 7 -2.47 39.37 9.42
CA GLU A 7 -3.75 40.05 9.25
C GLU A 7 -4.58 39.43 8.11
N GLU A 8 -3.96 39.17 6.96
CA GLU A 8 -4.62 38.50 5.83
C GLU A 8 -5.02 37.06 6.17
N ALA A 9 -4.17 36.33 6.89
CA ALA A 9 -4.47 34.97 7.33
C ALA A 9 -5.66 34.94 8.30
N LEU A 10 -5.72 35.87 9.25
CA LEU A 10 -6.83 35.99 10.19
C LEU A 10 -8.14 36.38 9.51
N ALA A 11 -8.08 37.32 8.55
CA ALA A 11 -9.22 37.74 7.76
C ALA A 11 -9.82 36.57 6.96
N ARG A 12 -8.96 35.72 6.36
CA ARG A 12 -9.42 34.53 5.62
C ARG A 12 -9.96 33.43 6.52
N LEU A 13 -9.35 33.21 7.69
CA LEU A 13 -9.81 32.19 8.63
C LEU A 13 -11.08 32.60 9.37
N GLY A 14 -11.34 33.90 9.53
CA GLY A 14 -12.40 34.40 10.41
C GLY A 14 -12.17 34.02 11.87
N THR A 15 -10.91 33.93 12.32
CA THR A 15 -10.54 33.49 13.68
C THR A 15 -9.67 34.50 14.41
N LYS A 16 -9.47 34.28 15.72
CA LYS A 16 -8.59 35.11 16.56
C LYS A 16 -7.11 34.71 16.41
N PRO A 17 -6.15 35.60 16.70
CA PRO A 17 -4.72 35.30 16.66
C PRO A 17 -4.32 34.00 17.37
N GLN A 18 -4.91 33.71 18.54
CA GLN A 18 -4.61 32.48 19.28
C GLN A 18 -4.90 31.22 18.45
N THR A 19 -5.95 31.23 17.63
CA THR A 19 -6.33 30.10 16.78
C THR A 19 -5.37 29.93 15.60
N LEU A 20 -4.92 31.03 14.99
CA LEU A 20 -3.88 31.01 13.96
C LEU A 20 -2.59 30.39 14.52
N TYR A 21 -2.10 30.89 15.65
CA TYR A 21 -0.88 30.36 16.28
C TYR A 21 -1.02 28.91 16.73
N ALA A 22 -2.17 28.50 17.26
CA ALA A 22 -2.42 27.11 17.61
C ALA A 22 -2.38 26.17 16.40
N ASN A 23 -2.88 26.62 15.23
CA ASN A 23 -2.81 25.81 14.01
C ASN A 23 -1.38 25.75 13.45
N VAL A 24 -0.57 26.79 13.63
CA VAL A 24 0.86 26.77 13.29
C VAL A 24 1.62 25.81 14.19
N SER A 25 1.41 25.89 15.51
CA SER A 25 2.03 24.98 16.50
C SER A 25 1.66 23.52 16.27
N ARG A 26 0.46 23.25 15.74
CA ARG A 26 -0.02 21.91 15.38
C ARG A 26 0.39 21.46 13.96
N GLY A 27 1.23 22.23 13.27
CA GLY A 27 1.71 21.93 11.91
C GLY A 27 0.63 22.02 10.82
N ARG A 28 -0.53 22.61 11.11
CA ARG A 28 -1.65 22.72 10.15
C ARG A 28 -1.53 23.91 9.21
N ILE A 29 -0.79 24.94 9.63
CA ILE A 29 -0.44 26.13 8.83
C ILE A 29 1.07 26.31 8.90
N THR A 30 1.72 26.24 7.75
CA THR A 30 3.15 26.51 7.62
C THR A 30 3.41 28.00 7.83
N ALA A 31 4.33 28.34 8.74
CA ALA A 31 4.77 29.71 8.98
C ALA A 31 6.27 29.85 8.69
N ARG A 32 6.68 31.03 8.23
CA ARG A 32 8.10 31.41 8.08
C ARG A 32 8.32 32.84 8.59
N PRO A 33 9.54 33.22 8.99
CA PRO A 33 9.87 34.61 9.27
C PRO A 33 9.61 35.50 8.05
N ASP A 34 9.16 36.73 8.28
CA ASP A 34 9.06 37.74 7.24
C ASP A 34 10.48 38.18 6.82
N PRO A 35 10.82 38.16 5.51
CA PRO A 35 12.13 38.60 5.03
C PRO A 35 12.48 40.05 5.38
N ASP A 36 11.48 40.91 5.50
CA ASP A 36 11.65 42.35 5.70
C ASP A 36 11.53 42.77 7.18
N ASP A 37 10.98 41.90 8.04
CA ASP A 37 10.86 42.12 9.48
C ASP A 37 10.95 40.80 10.27
N PRO A 38 12.10 40.48 10.90
CA PRO A 38 12.29 39.22 11.62
C PRO A 38 11.39 39.05 12.84
N ARG A 39 10.66 40.09 13.28
CA ARG A 39 9.65 39.99 14.35
C ARG A 39 8.27 39.56 13.84
N LYS A 40 8.08 39.50 12.53
CA LYS A 40 6.83 39.10 11.88
C LYS A 40 6.97 37.72 11.25
N SER A 41 5.83 37.06 11.06
CA SER A 41 5.75 35.77 10.38
C SER A 41 4.75 35.86 9.24
N LEU A 42 5.07 35.15 8.16
CA LEU A 42 4.21 34.94 7.02
C LEU A 42 3.67 33.50 7.05
N TYR A 43 2.45 33.32 6.54
CA TYR A 43 1.68 32.07 6.59
C TYR A 43 1.39 31.57 5.19
N ARG A 44 1.57 30.28 4.93
CA ARG A 44 1.35 29.71 3.60
C ARG A 44 -0.12 29.81 3.20
N GLN A 45 -0.40 30.45 2.06
CA GLN A 45 -1.76 30.73 1.60
C GLN A 45 -2.63 29.47 1.47
N ASP A 46 -2.10 28.40 0.86
CA ASP A 46 -2.83 27.14 0.63
C ASP A 46 -3.30 26.50 1.95
N ASP A 47 -2.48 26.61 3.00
CA ASP A 47 -2.82 26.06 4.32
C ASP A 47 -3.93 26.85 4.99
N VAL A 48 -3.88 28.18 4.88
CA VAL A 48 -4.90 29.09 5.39
C VAL A 48 -6.23 28.85 4.66
N GLU A 49 -6.22 28.73 3.34
CA GLU A 49 -7.42 28.50 2.53
C GLU A 49 -8.03 27.12 2.78
N ARG A 50 -7.20 26.08 2.88
CA ARG A 50 -7.65 24.73 3.25
C ARG A 50 -8.34 24.71 4.61
N LEU A 51 -7.86 25.51 5.56
CA LEU A 51 -8.46 25.58 6.90
C LEU A 51 -9.71 26.46 6.93
N ALA A 52 -9.73 27.57 6.18
CA ALA A 52 -10.87 28.48 6.04
C ALA A 52 -12.07 27.81 5.35
N ASN A 53 -11.80 26.97 4.35
CA ASN A 53 -12.82 26.22 3.61
C ASN A 53 -13.30 24.96 4.36
N ARG A 54 -12.81 24.71 5.59
CA ARG A 54 -13.28 23.61 6.41
C ARG A 54 -14.66 23.99 7.01
N PRO A 55 -15.72 23.20 6.80
CA PRO A 55 -17.03 23.52 7.36
C PRO A 55 -16.94 23.63 8.90
N GLN A 56 -17.17 24.84 9.44
CA GLN A 56 -17.25 25.08 10.88
C GLN A 56 -18.57 24.53 11.42
N GLY A 57 -18.54 23.26 11.80
CA GLY A 57 -19.60 22.58 12.51
C GLY A 57 -19.08 21.23 13.00
N ARG A 58 -19.58 20.76 14.14
CA ARG A 58 -19.39 19.36 14.55
C ARG A 58 -20.06 18.52 13.47
N ARG A 59 -19.27 17.96 12.54
CA ARG A 59 -19.79 17.13 11.45
C ARG A 59 -20.66 16.05 12.08
N PRO A 60 -21.88 15.78 11.56
CA PRO A 60 -22.72 14.73 12.11
C PRO A 60 -21.90 13.44 12.19
N ALA A 61 -21.90 12.74 13.32
CA ALA A 61 -21.14 11.49 13.50
C ALA A 61 -21.37 10.48 12.35
N ARG A 62 -22.54 10.57 11.71
CA ARG A 62 -22.95 9.90 10.48
C ARG A 62 -21.99 10.10 9.28
N THR A 63 -21.58 11.34 9.01
CA THR A 63 -20.68 11.65 7.88
C THR A 63 -19.26 11.17 8.19
N VAL A 64 -18.83 11.35 9.44
CA VAL A 64 -17.52 10.88 9.91
C VAL A 64 -17.40 9.37 9.74
N ALA A 65 -18.38 8.59 10.22
CA ALA A 65 -18.38 7.12 10.14
C ALA A 65 -18.48 6.56 8.71
N ALA A 66 -19.22 7.23 7.81
CA ALA A 66 -19.35 6.80 6.42
C ALA A 66 -18.08 7.09 5.61
N GLU A 67 -17.42 8.22 5.88
CA GLU A 67 -16.15 8.58 5.23
C GLU A 67 -14.99 7.76 5.79
N SER A 68 -15.03 7.32 7.06
CA SER A 68 -13.88 6.62 7.69
C SER A 68 -13.45 5.34 6.94
N ILE A 69 -14.40 4.63 6.32
CA ILE A 69 -14.12 3.39 5.58
C ILE A 69 -13.58 3.67 4.16
N ALA A 70 -13.81 4.86 3.62
CA ALA A 70 -13.42 5.25 2.27
C ALA A 70 -12.57 6.52 2.28
N TRP A 71 -11.27 6.37 2.57
CA TRP A 71 -10.29 7.45 2.56
C TRP A 71 -10.55 8.58 3.58
N GLY A 72 -11.39 8.35 4.58
CA GLY A 72 -11.66 9.30 5.68
C GLY A 72 -10.68 9.16 6.84
N GLU A 73 -11.11 9.57 8.04
CA GLU A 73 -10.24 9.50 9.23
C GLU A 73 -9.86 8.04 9.56
N PRO A 74 -8.62 7.78 10.01
CA PRO A 74 -8.16 6.44 10.36
C PRO A 74 -9.12 5.73 11.32
N VAL A 75 -9.61 4.55 10.92
CA VAL A 75 -10.58 3.76 11.69
C VAL A 75 -9.95 2.85 12.73
N LEU A 76 -8.68 2.52 12.57
CA LEU A 76 -7.92 1.63 13.45
C LEU A 76 -6.55 2.24 13.70
N GLU A 77 -6.09 2.13 14.94
CA GLU A 77 -4.72 2.48 15.29
C GLU A 77 -3.75 1.42 14.72
N THR A 78 -2.57 1.89 14.32
CA THR A 78 -1.47 1.01 13.92
C THR A 78 -0.12 1.66 14.19
N SER A 79 0.84 0.81 14.57
CA SER A 79 2.25 1.14 14.76
C SER A 79 3.14 0.58 13.63
N ILE A 80 2.53 -0.06 12.63
CA ILE A 80 3.22 -0.84 11.60
C ILE A 80 3.73 0.08 10.47
N ALA A 81 2.85 0.87 9.87
CA ALA A 81 3.20 1.74 8.77
C ALA A 81 2.26 2.95 8.64
N THR A 82 2.75 3.99 7.98
CA THR A 82 1.95 5.18 7.63
C THR A 82 2.52 5.83 6.37
N VAL A 83 1.70 6.59 5.66
CA VAL A 83 2.16 7.55 4.65
C VAL A 83 2.12 8.96 5.23
N ALA A 84 3.29 9.60 5.35
CA ALA A 84 3.42 10.94 5.90
C ALA A 84 4.39 11.76 5.04
N ASP A 85 4.01 12.99 4.71
CA ASP A 85 4.81 13.92 3.91
C ASP A 85 5.33 13.32 2.60
N GLY A 86 4.46 12.57 1.90
CA GLY A 86 4.78 11.89 0.65
C GLY A 86 5.65 10.64 0.80
N ARG A 87 6.04 10.25 2.01
CA ARG A 87 6.93 9.12 2.29
C ARG A 87 6.15 7.94 2.86
N LEU A 88 6.53 6.73 2.48
CA LEU A 88 6.04 5.50 3.11
C LEU A 88 6.97 5.09 4.23
N LEU A 89 6.46 5.01 5.45
CA LEU A 89 7.24 4.67 6.64
C LEU A 89 6.83 3.30 7.17
N TYR A 90 7.80 2.42 7.37
CA TYR A 90 7.68 1.13 8.07
C TYR A 90 8.29 1.26 9.46
N ARG A 91 7.46 1.29 10.50
CA ARG A 91 7.88 1.59 11.89
C ARG A 91 8.82 2.80 11.98
N GLY A 92 8.47 3.87 11.27
CA GLY A 92 9.24 5.12 11.22
C GLY A 92 10.44 5.12 10.25
N GLN A 93 10.78 4.00 9.61
CA GLN A 93 11.86 3.92 8.62
C GLN A 93 11.32 4.05 7.20
N ASP A 94 12.03 4.78 6.35
CA ASP A 94 11.61 5.00 4.97
C ASP A 94 11.68 3.72 4.14
N ALA A 95 10.55 3.32 3.54
CA ALA A 95 10.45 2.12 2.71
C ALA A 95 11.32 2.20 1.44
N VAL A 96 11.51 3.39 0.87
CA VAL A 96 12.39 3.60 -0.30
C VAL A 96 13.85 3.40 0.10
N THR A 97 14.28 3.96 1.23
CA THR A 97 15.63 3.73 1.76
C THR A 97 15.85 2.27 2.13
N LEU A 98 14.87 1.62 2.77
CA LEU A 98 14.94 0.18 3.06
C LEU A 98 15.09 -0.64 1.78
N ALA A 99 14.38 -0.28 0.71
CA ALA A 99 14.44 -1.01 -0.56
C ALA A 99 15.85 -1.03 -1.15
N GLU A 100 16.72 -0.05 -0.88
CA GLU A 100 18.08 -0.03 -1.42
C GLU A 100 18.90 -1.26 -1.02
N THR A 101 18.74 -1.76 0.21
CA THR A 101 19.60 -2.84 0.75
C THR A 101 18.87 -3.96 1.48
N ALA A 102 17.68 -3.70 2.04
CA ALA A 102 16.98 -4.68 2.86
C ALA A 102 16.44 -5.87 2.05
N THR A 103 16.37 -7.03 2.70
CA THR A 103 15.62 -8.20 2.21
C THR A 103 14.17 -8.13 2.71
N LEU A 104 13.29 -8.93 2.10
CA LEU A 104 11.93 -9.12 2.65
C LEU A 104 11.97 -9.72 4.07
N GLY A 105 12.95 -10.58 4.36
CA GLY A 105 13.22 -11.13 5.69
C GLY A 105 13.50 -10.06 6.74
N ALA A 106 14.36 -9.10 6.40
CA ALA A 106 14.72 -7.97 7.26
C ALA A 106 13.52 -7.03 7.48
N VAL A 107 12.72 -6.79 6.45
CA VAL A 107 11.48 -6.00 6.58
C VAL A 107 10.45 -6.74 7.44
N ALA A 108 10.30 -8.06 7.29
CA ALA A 108 9.43 -8.85 8.15
C ALA A 108 9.86 -8.80 9.61
N ARG A 109 11.17 -8.89 9.88
CA ARG A 109 11.72 -8.69 11.23
C ARG A 109 11.34 -7.33 11.81
N LEU A 110 11.51 -6.27 11.03
CA LEU A 110 11.14 -4.91 11.42
C LEU A 110 9.64 -4.81 11.73
N LEU A 111 8.78 -5.18 10.78
CA LEU A 111 7.34 -5.04 10.91
C LEU A 111 6.77 -5.91 12.03
N TRP A 112 7.30 -7.13 12.22
CA TRP A 112 6.82 -8.05 13.26
C TRP A 112 7.45 -7.80 14.63
N GLY A 113 8.48 -6.96 14.73
CA GLY A 113 9.23 -6.76 15.98
C GLY A 113 9.90 -8.05 16.47
N SER A 114 10.36 -8.91 15.57
CA SER A 114 11.03 -10.16 15.93
C SER A 114 12.52 -9.94 16.23
N ALA A 115 13.10 -10.80 17.06
CA ALA A 115 14.53 -10.73 17.42
C ALA A 115 15.45 -11.13 16.25
N THR A 116 15.05 -12.12 15.47
CA THR A 116 15.82 -12.65 14.33
C THR A 116 15.15 -12.32 13.01
N GLU A 117 15.96 -12.34 11.95
CA GLU A 117 15.43 -12.26 10.59
C GLU A 117 14.47 -13.42 10.31
N VAL A 118 13.40 -13.14 9.58
CA VAL A 118 12.42 -14.14 9.21
C VAL A 118 12.93 -14.89 7.99
N ASP A 119 13.02 -16.21 8.13
CA ASP A 119 13.35 -17.09 7.02
C ASP A 119 12.12 -17.29 6.14
N PHE A 120 12.30 -17.03 4.84
CA PHE A 120 11.31 -17.27 3.79
C PHE A 120 11.62 -18.57 3.04
N ALA A 121 12.31 -19.53 3.64
CA ALA A 121 12.59 -20.82 3.02
C ALA A 121 11.28 -21.42 2.48
N GLY A 122 11.29 -21.79 1.20
CA GLY A 122 10.13 -22.35 0.53
C GLY A 122 9.83 -23.74 1.06
N ARG A 123 8.89 -23.84 2.03
CA ARG A 123 8.55 -25.10 2.68
C ARG A 123 7.47 -25.88 1.94
N ALA A 124 6.52 -25.20 1.32
CA ALA A 124 5.50 -25.85 0.50
C ALA A 124 6.10 -26.34 -0.81
N ARG A 125 5.80 -27.60 -1.19
CA ARG A 125 6.18 -28.18 -2.48
C ARG A 125 4.98 -28.13 -3.43
N ALA A 126 5.02 -27.19 -4.36
CA ALA A 126 4.06 -27.11 -5.46
C ALA A 126 4.66 -27.71 -6.74
N ARG A 127 3.89 -28.52 -7.48
CA ARG A 127 4.30 -29.01 -8.80
C ARG A 127 4.43 -27.86 -9.81
N SER A 128 3.50 -26.91 -9.73
CA SER A 128 3.48 -25.69 -10.52
C SER A 128 3.31 -24.50 -9.56
N PRO A 129 4.41 -23.81 -9.21
CA PRO A 129 4.32 -22.62 -8.38
C PRO A 129 3.48 -21.51 -9.00
N GLY A 130 2.80 -20.73 -8.18
CA GLY A 130 1.93 -19.62 -8.60
C GLY A 130 0.73 -19.43 -7.69
N MET A 131 -0.20 -18.56 -8.09
CA MET A 131 -1.31 -18.15 -7.22
C MET A 131 -2.24 -19.31 -6.82
N THR A 132 -2.54 -20.25 -7.71
CA THR A 132 -3.36 -21.42 -7.38
C THR A 132 -2.72 -22.26 -6.27
N ALA A 133 -1.41 -22.52 -6.37
CA ALA A 133 -0.68 -23.24 -5.34
C ALA A 133 -0.61 -22.46 -4.02
N ALA A 134 -0.49 -21.13 -4.09
CA ALA A 134 -0.51 -20.26 -2.92
C ALA A 134 -1.85 -20.35 -2.17
N TYR A 135 -2.98 -20.29 -2.87
CA TYR A 135 -4.29 -20.48 -2.25
C TYR A 135 -4.43 -21.84 -1.60
N GLN A 136 -4.03 -22.91 -2.29
CA GLN A 136 -4.10 -24.27 -1.75
C GLN A 136 -3.26 -24.45 -0.49
N ALA A 137 -1.99 -24.01 -0.51
CA ALA A 137 -1.08 -24.13 0.62
C ALA A 137 -1.57 -23.34 1.84
N VAL A 138 -2.06 -22.11 1.65
CA VAL A 138 -2.55 -21.29 2.76
C VAL A 138 -3.90 -21.79 3.27
N ALA A 139 -4.79 -22.28 2.40
CA ALA A 139 -6.07 -22.87 2.81
C ALA A 139 -5.89 -24.16 3.64
N GLU A 140 -4.93 -25.01 3.26
CA GLU A 140 -4.57 -26.19 4.04
C GLU A 140 -4.07 -25.84 5.45
N LEU A 141 -3.18 -24.82 5.55
CA LEU A 141 -2.75 -24.29 6.84
C LEU A 141 -3.93 -23.71 7.63
N ALA A 142 -4.79 -22.90 7.01
CA ALA A 142 -5.93 -22.29 7.67
C ALA A 142 -6.93 -23.33 8.22
N ALA A 143 -7.04 -24.49 7.59
CA ALA A 143 -7.90 -25.58 8.02
C ALA A 143 -7.32 -26.41 9.19
N THR A 144 -5.99 -26.37 9.39
CA THR A 144 -5.28 -27.26 10.33
C THR A 144 -4.58 -26.52 11.47
N ASP A 145 -4.27 -25.24 11.29
CA ASP A 145 -3.62 -24.40 12.28
C ASP A 145 -4.55 -24.11 13.46
N MET A 146 -3.94 -24.00 14.65
CA MET A 146 -4.67 -23.67 15.87
C MET A 146 -5.10 -22.19 15.89
N PRO A 147 -6.26 -21.86 16.49
CA PRO A 147 -6.70 -20.47 16.69
C PRO A 147 -5.63 -19.61 17.36
N ALA A 148 -5.47 -18.37 16.90
CA ALA A 148 -4.46 -17.45 17.42
C ALA A 148 -4.81 -16.88 18.81
N ALA A 149 -6.10 -16.87 19.17
CA ALA A 149 -6.56 -16.32 20.44
C ALA A 149 -5.89 -17.00 21.65
N GLY A 150 -5.36 -16.18 22.56
CA GLY A 150 -4.72 -16.64 23.80
C GLY A 150 -3.34 -17.28 23.63
N ARG A 151 -2.78 -17.35 22.42
CA ARG A 151 -1.42 -17.85 22.20
C ARG A 151 -0.37 -16.80 22.56
N ASN A 152 0.76 -17.25 23.10
CA ASN A 152 1.85 -16.35 23.44
C ASN A 152 2.54 -15.78 22.18
N ARG A 153 3.22 -14.65 22.34
CA ARG A 153 3.82 -13.91 21.21
C ARG A 153 4.88 -14.69 20.44
N ALA A 154 5.71 -15.47 21.13
CA ALA A 154 6.77 -16.27 20.49
C ALA A 154 6.19 -17.35 19.57
N VAL A 155 5.10 -17.99 20.01
CA VAL A 155 4.36 -18.97 19.22
C VAL A 155 3.70 -18.30 18.02
N LEU A 156 3.09 -17.13 18.19
CA LEU A 156 2.50 -16.37 17.08
C LEU A 156 3.54 -15.95 16.04
N LEU A 157 4.76 -15.58 16.46
CA LEU A 157 5.88 -15.31 15.53
C LEU A 157 6.28 -16.56 14.75
N ALA A 158 6.34 -17.71 15.41
CA ALA A 158 6.65 -18.98 14.74
C ALA A 158 5.55 -19.40 13.75
N ASP A 159 4.28 -19.22 14.11
CA ASP A 159 3.14 -19.46 13.23
C ASP A 159 3.18 -18.51 12.01
N ALA A 160 3.46 -17.21 12.20
CA ALA A 160 3.63 -16.24 11.12
C ALA A 160 4.77 -16.64 10.16
N ALA A 161 5.93 -17.00 10.70
CA ALA A 161 7.09 -17.45 9.91
C ALA A 161 6.78 -18.74 9.12
N ARG A 162 6.04 -19.69 9.73
CA ARG A 162 5.59 -20.91 9.03
C ARG A 162 4.66 -20.55 7.88
N THR A 163 3.64 -19.74 8.13
CA THR A 163 2.67 -19.33 7.10
C THR A 163 3.37 -18.67 5.91
N VAL A 164 4.28 -17.73 6.16
CA VAL A 164 4.97 -17.03 5.07
C VAL A 164 5.94 -17.94 4.30
N SER A 165 6.61 -18.86 4.99
CA SER A 165 7.48 -19.87 4.36
C SER A 165 6.72 -20.81 3.43
N PHE A 166 5.50 -21.21 3.81
CA PHE A 166 4.63 -22.03 2.96
C PHE A 166 4.15 -21.25 1.74
N LEU A 167 3.67 -20.03 1.94
CA LEU A 167 3.28 -19.15 0.84
C LEU A 167 4.45 -18.92 -0.14
N ALA A 168 5.65 -18.65 0.37
CA ALA A 168 6.84 -18.43 -0.43
C ALA A 168 7.29 -19.69 -1.19
N GLY A 169 7.08 -20.89 -0.64
CA GLY A 169 7.35 -22.15 -1.34
C GLY A 169 6.36 -22.41 -2.48
N ALA A 170 5.10 -22.03 -2.27
CA ALA A 170 4.05 -22.17 -3.27
C ALA A 170 4.15 -21.14 -4.42
N LEU A 171 4.73 -19.95 -4.17
CA LEU A 171 4.92 -18.92 -5.20
C LEU A 171 6.28 -19.02 -5.92
N ALA A 172 7.36 -19.28 -5.18
CA ALA A 172 8.74 -19.14 -5.66
C ALA A 172 9.53 -20.45 -5.67
N ALA A 173 8.86 -21.62 -5.72
CA ALA A 173 9.43 -22.96 -5.62
C ALA A 173 10.19 -23.25 -4.29
N PRO A 174 10.29 -24.51 -3.82
CA PRO A 174 10.99 -24.81 -2.56
C PRO A 174 12.48 -24.41 -2.56
N GLY A 175 13.01 -23.97 -1.42
CA GLY A 175 14.45 -23.70 -1.29
C GLY A 175 14.81 -22.74 -0.16
N THR A 176 16.10 -22.67 0.18
CA THR A 176 16.64 -21.85 1.28
C THR A 176 17.17 -20.49 0.85
N MET A 177 17.29 -20.25 -0.47
CA MET A 177 17.68 -18.94 -0.98
C MET A 177 16.59 -17.89 -0.68
N PRO A 178 16.97 -16.59 -0.56
CA PRO A 178 16.01 -15.51 -0.45
C PRO A 178 14.95 -15.56 -1.55
N ALA A 179 13.71 -15.19 -1.22
CA ALA A 179 12.58 -15.40 -2.12
C ALA A 179 12.72 -14.69 -3.47
N HIS A 180 13.37 -13.53 -3.54
CA HIS A 180 13.63 -12.82 -4.79
C HIS A 180 14.57 -13.59 -5.73
N HIS A 181 15.61 -14.24 -5.19
CA HIS A 181 16.47 -15.12 -5.99
C HIS A 181 15.72 -16.33 -6.50
N ARG A 182 14.84 -16.91 -5.66
CA ARG A 182 14.04 -18.07 -6.08
C ARG A 182 13.01 -17.71 -7.16
N LEU A 183 12.32 -16.56 -7.03
CA LEU A 183 11.44 -16.04 -8.08
C LEU A 183 12.21 -15.80 -9.39
N ALA A 184 13.35 -15.11 -9.32
CA ALA A 184 14.21 -14.84 -10.46
C ALA A 184 14.67 -16.14 -11.16
N GLN A 185 15.10 -17.14 -10.39
CA GLN A 185 15.52 -18.43 -10.92
C GLN A 185 14.34 -19.22 -11.53
N GLN A 186 13.19 -19.23 -10.86
CA GLN A 186 11.97 -19.89 -11.34
C GLN A 186 11.52 -19.34 -12.70
N TRP A 187 11.69 -18.03 -12.92
CA TRP A 187 11.35 -17.39 -14.18
C TRP A 187 12.50 -17.36 -15.20
N GLY A 188 13.66 -17.94 -14.87
CA GLY A 188 14.81 -17.97 -15.78
C GLY A 188 15.40 -16.58 -16.06
N ARG A 189 15.32 -15.68 -15.09
CA ARG A 189 15.78 -14.27 -15.14
C ARG A 189 16.58 -13.91 -13.90
N PRO A 190 17.75 -14.53 -13.65
CA PRO A 190 18.57 -14.26 -12.47
C PRO A 190 18.96 -12.78 -12.31
N GLU A 191 19.09 -12.05 -13.40
CA GLU A 191 19.35 -10.61 -13.46
C GLU A 191 18.21 -9.75 -12.87
N ALA A 192 16.99 -10.28 -12.77
CA ALA A 192 15.86 -9.61 -12.14
C ALA A 192 15.88 -9.68 -10.60
N ALA A 193 16.83 -10.40 -9.99
CA ALA A 193 16.84 -10.66 -8.55
C ALA A 193 16.87 -9.39 -7.69
N ASP A 194 17.67 -8.37 -8.04
CA ASP A 194 17.71 -7.12 -7.28
C ASP A 194 16.43 -6.28 -7.44
N PRO A 195 15.92 -6.00 -8.66
CA PRO A 195 14.62 -5.35 -8.83
C PRO A 195 13.48 -6.08 -8.11
N LEU A 196 13.46 -7.42 -8.13
CA LEU A 196 12.48 -8.21 -7.40
C LEU A 196 12.63 -8.05 -5.89
N ARG A 197 13.85 -8.03 -5.35
CA ARG A 197 14.10 -7.74 -3.93
C ARG A 197 13.51 -6.39 -3.54
N ARG A 198 13.76 -5.35 -4.33
CA ARG A 198 13.24 -4.00 -4.09
C ARG A 198 11.72 -3.95 -4.17
N ALA A 199 11.12 -4.59 -5.18
CA ALA A 199 9.68 -4.69 -5.31
C ALA A 199 9.04 -5.36 -4.08
N LEU A 200 9.62 -6.45 -3.58
CA LEU A 200 9.14 -7.12 -2.37
C LEU A 200 9.19 -6.20 -1.14
N VAL A 201 10.22 -5.37 -0.98
CA VAL A 201 10.31 -4.40 0.13
C VAL A 201 9.27 -3.29 -0.02
N LEU A 202 9.17 -2.67 -1.20
CA LEU A 202 8.25 -1.55 -1.46
C LEU A 202 6.78 -1.93 -1.36
N LEU A 203 6.46 -3.22 -1.54
CA LEU A 203 5.10 -3.76 -1.45
C LEU A 203 4.79 -4.44 -0.12
N ALA A 204 5.78 -4.58 0.77
CA ALA A 204 5.65 -5.34 2.02
C ALA A 204 4.47 -4.88 2.88
N GLU A 205 4.19 -3.58 2.91
CA GLU A 205 3.13 -2.99 3.71
C GLU A 205 2.64 -1.66 3.11
N HIS A 206 1.37 -1.33 3.31
CA HIS A 206 0.80 -0.07 2.82
C HIS A 206 -0.46 0.35 3.58
N GLU A 207 -0.31 0.56 4.88
CA GLU A 207 -1.35 0.95 5.83
C GLU A 207 -2.61 0.05 5.74
N LEU A 208 -3.78 0.59 6.11
CA LEU A 208 -5.04 -0.15 6.19
C LEU A 208 -5.78 -0.21 4.84
N ASN A 209 -5.12 -0.76 3.81
CA ASN A 209 -5.77 -1.09 2.54
C ASN A 209 -6.76 -2.27 2.71
N ALA A 210 -7.57 -2.55 1.67
CA ALA A 210 -8.66 -3.52 1.73
C ALA A 210 -8.23 -4.94 2.17
N SER A 211 -7.09 -5.45 1.68
CA SER A 211 -6.61 -6.78 2.06
C SER A 211 -6.01 -6.80 3.47
N THR A 212 -5.32 -5.72 3.87
CA THR A 212 -4.89 -5.56 5.27
C THR A 212 -6.08 -5.50 6.23
N PHE A 213 -7.14 -4.76 5.87
CA PHE A 213 -8.35 -4.69 6.68
C PHE A 213 -9.05 -6.05 6.78
N ALA A 214 -9.17 -6.80 5.67
CA ALA A 214 -9.70 -8.16 5.68
C ALA A 214 -8.89 -9.11 6.59
N ALA A 215 -7.56 -9.04 6.53
CA ALA A 215 -6.68 -9.81 7.41
C ALA A 215 -6.90 -9.46 8.90
N ARG A 216 -7.01 -8.16 9.23
CA ARG A 216 -7.31 -7.71 10.61
C ARG A 216 -8.69 -8.15 11.08
N VAL A 217 -9.72 -8.05 10.23
CA VAL A 217 -11.06 -8.53 10.58
C VAL A 217 -11.02 -10.01 10.96
N THR A 218 -10.37 -10.84 10.15
CA THR A 218 -10.20 -12.28 10.44
C THR A 218 -9.40 -12.52 11.72
N ALA A 219 -8.29 -11.81 11.92
CA ALA A 219 -7.50 -11.93 13.14
C ALA A 219 -8.29 -11.54 14.39
N SER A 220 -9.16 -10.54 14.30
CA SER A 220 -9.98 -10.05 15.42
C SER A 220 -11.00 -11.08 15.94
N THR A 221 -11.29 -12.14 15.18
CA THR A 221 -12.16 -13.24 15.62
C THR A 221 -11.38 -14.34 16.35
N GLY A 222 -10.05 -14.22 16.47
CA GLY A 222 -9.18 -15.24 17.05
C GLY A 222 -8.78 -16.37 16.09
N ALA A 223 -9.09 -16.25 14.79
CA ALA A 223 -8.72 -17.24 13.78
C ALA A 223 -7.18 -17.42 13.67
N PRO A 224 -6.69 -18.54 13.11
CA PRO A 224 -5.26 -18.73 12.87
C PRO A 224 -4.67 -17.65 11.96
N LEU A 225 -3.36 -17.38 12.09
CA LEU A 225 -2.66 -16.39 11.25
C LEU A 225 -2.69 -16.75 9.76
N SER A 226 -2.68 -18.04 9.42
CA SER A 226 -2.88 -18.53 8.04
C SER A 226 -4.26 -18.18 7.48
N ALA A 227 -5.32 -18.19 8.30
CA ALA A 227 -6.64 -17.73 7.88
C ALA A 227 -6.67 -16.21 7.61
N ALA A 228 -5.93 -15.42 8.40
CA ALA A 228 -5.77 -13.98 8.14
C ALA A 228 -5.06 -13.72 6.80
N VAL A 229 -4.01 -14.50 6.48
CA VAL A 229 -3.34 -14.43 5.17
C VAL A 229 -4.28 -14.87 4.05
N LEU A 230 -5.09 -15.91 4.24
CA LEU A 230 -6.08 -16.36 3.25
C LEU A 230 -7.11 -15.27 2.94
N ALA A 231 -7.61 -14.57 3.97
CA ALA A 231 -8.52 -13.45 3.81
C ALA A 231 -7.86 -12.28 3.05
N GLY A 232 -6.59 -12.00 3.36
CA GLY A 232 -5.77 -11.02 2.62
C GLY A 232 -5.64 -11.37 1.13
N LEU A 233 -5.33 -12.63 0.81
CA LEU A 233 -5.26 -13.13 -0.57
C LEU A 233 -6.60 -12.98 -1.29
N ALA A 234 -7.70 -13.40 -0.65
CA ALA A 234 -9.03 -13.30 -1.23
C ALA A 234 -9.38 -11.85 -1.60
N ALA A 235 -9.14 -10.90 -0.69
CA ALA A 235 -9.35 -9.48 -0.95
C ALA A 235 -8.40 -8.92 -2.02
N LEU A 236 -7.14 -9.39 -2.06
CA LEU A 236 -6.16 -8.99 -3.07
C LEU A 236 -6.57 -9.42 -4.48
N SER A 237 -7.28 -10.53 -4.64
CA SER A 237 -7.73 -11.01 -5.96
C SER A 237 -8.73 -10.10 -6.67
N GLY A 238 -9.32 -9.13 -5.97
CA GLY A 238 -10.30 -8.22 -6.55
C GLY A 238 -9.69 -7.29 -7.61
N PRO A 239 -10.42 -7.00 -8.71
CA PRO A 239 -9.90 -6.20 -9.81
C PRO A 239 -9.62 -4.73 -9.44
N LEU A 240 -10.23 -4.27 -8.35
CA LEU A 240 -10.02 -2.93 -7.78
C LEU A 240 -8.89 -2.89 -6.74
N HIS A 241 -8.13 -3.98 -6.59
CA HIS A 241 -7.04 -4.10 -5.62
C HIS A 241 -5.75 -4.63 -6.24
N GLY A 242 -5.56 -5.96 -6.31
CA GLY A 242 -4.26 -6.54 -6.64
C GLY A 242 -3.97 -6.77 -8.12
N THR A 243 -4.90 -6.49 -9.03
CA THR A 243 -4.73 -6.81 -10.46
C THR A 243 -4.60 -5.58 -11.36
N ALA A 244 -4.37 -4.38 -10.79
CA ALA A 244 -4.26 -3.14 -11.55
C ALA A 244 -3.19 -3.23 -12.66
N SER A 245 -2.02 -3.82 -12.38
CA SER A 245 -0.94 -3.99 -13.38
C SER A 245 -1.37 -4.76 -14.65
N GLN A 246 -2.37 -5.64 -14.56
CA GLN A 246 -2.84 -6.41 -15.72
C GLN A 246 -3.51 -5.52 -16.77
N SER A 247 -4.04 -4.35 -16.39
CA SER A 247 -4.65 -3.41 -17.34
C SER A 247 -3.63 -2.82 -18.31
N MET A 248 -2.32 -2.89 -18.01
CA MET A 248 -1.26 -2.34 -18.85
C MET A 248 -1.02 -3.17 -20.11
N ALA A 249 -1.29 -4.48 -20.12
CA ALA A 249 -0.97 -5.34 -21.25
C ALA A 249 -1.62 -4.85 -22.56
N GLY A 250 -2.92 -4.55 -22.51
CA GLY A 250 -3.64 -4.01 -23.67
C GLY A 250 -3.17 -2.61 -24.07
N LEU A 251 -2.80 -1.79 -23.09
CA LEU A 251 -2.36 -0.41 -23.32
C LEU A 251 -0.96 -0.35 -23.94
N VAL A 252 -0.05 -1.24 -23.51
CA VAL A 252 1.29 -1.41 -24.10
C VAL A 252 1.17 -1.90 -25.53
N GLU A 253 0.31 -2.89 -25.78
CA GLU A 253 0.11 -3.43 -27.12
C GLU A 253 -0.53 -2.39 -28.06
N ALA A 254 -1.48 -1.59 -27.58
CA ALA A 254 -1.98 -0.44 -28.31
C ALA A 254 -0.86 0.58 -28.59
N ALA A 255 -0.06 0.94 -27.58
CA ALA A 255 1.03 1.91 -27.73
C ALA A 255 2.07 1.47 -28.76
N ARG A 256 2.41 0.17 -28.81
CA ARG A 256 3.31 -0.37 -29.84
C ARG A 256 2.78 -0.19 -31.26
N ARG A 257 1.46 -0.28 -31.46
CA ARG A 257 0.84 -0.16 -32.79
C ARG A 257 0.62 1.27 -33.24
N GLN A 258 0.24 2.16 -32.33
CA GLN A 258 -0.25 3.50 -32.68
C GLN A 258 0.42 4.64 -31.91
N GLY A 259 1.37 4.36 -31.04
CA GLY A 259 2.03 5.33 -30.15
C GLY A 259 1.28 5.54 -28.83
N ALA A 260 2.03 5.82 -27.77
CA ALA A 260 1.53 5.95 -26.39
C ALA A 260 0.44 7.03 -26.23
N THR A 261 0.63 8.20 -26.84
CA THR A 261 -0.35 9.31 -26.79
C THR A 261 -1.71 8.90 -27.33
N LEU A 262 -1.74 8.20 -28.48
CA LEU A 262 -2.99 7.75 -29.08
C LEU A 262 -3.62 6.61 -28.30
N ALA A 263 -2.82 5.69 -27.74
CA ALA A 263 -3.29 4.62 -26.86
C ALA A 263 -3.96 5.15 -25.58
N ILE A 264 -3.28 6.00 -24.82
CA ILE A 264 -3.84 6.64 -23.61
C ILE A 264 -5.07 7.48 -23.97
N GLY A 265 -4.97 8.32 -25.00
CA GLY A 265 -6.07 9.19 -25.41
C GLY A 265 -7.32 8.41 -25.84
N ALA A 266 -7.16 7.30 -26.55
CA ALA A 266 -8.28 6.43 -26.90
C ALA A 266 -8.92 5.76 -25.68
N HIS A 267 -8.10 5.28 -24.74
CA HIS A 267 -8.55 4.66 -23.50
C HIS A 267 -9.39 5.63 -22.65
N LEU A 268 -8.90 6.86 -22.47
CA LEU A 268 -9.60 7.90 -21.70
C LEU A 268 -10.89 8.36 -22.39
N ARG A 269 -10.92 8.50 -23.73
CA ARG A 269 -12.14 8.88 -24.48
C ARG A 269 -13.28 7.86 -24.34
N GLN A 270 -12.97 6.60 -24.01
CA GLN A 270 -13.96 5.58 -23.71
C GLN A 270 -14.52 5.66 -22.28
N GLY A 271 -14.06 6.62 -21.47
CA GLY A 271 -14.45 6.76 -20.07
C GLY A 271 -13.74 5.77 -19.13
N ASN A 272 -12.72 5.06 -19.61
CA ASN A 272 -11.98 4.12 -18.79
C ASN A 272 -10.99 4.85 -17.88
N ALA A 273 -10.91 4.43 -16.62
CA ALA A 273 -9.88 4.89 -15.69
C ALA A 273 -8.49 4.35 -16.09
N LEU A 274 -7.43 4.94 -15.51
CA LEU A 274 -6.05 4.48 -15.62
C LEU A 274 -5.58 3.96 -14.24
N PRO A 275 -5.81 2.67 -13.90
CA PRO A 275 -5.52 2.15 -12.55
C PRO A 275 -4.05 2.22 -12.14
N CYS A 276 -3.14 2.28 -13.10
CA CYS A 276 -1.69 2.36 -12.90
C CYS A 276 -1.18 3.80 -12.78
N PHE A 277 -2.06 4.81 -12.71
CA PHE A 277 -1.70 6.21 -12.59
C PHE A 277 -2.43 6.87 -11.41
N GLY A 278 -1.72 7.74 -10.70
CA GLY A 278 -2.22 8.46 -9.55
C GLY A 278 -2.34 7.57 -8.31
N HIS A 279 -2.34 8.21 -7.15
CA HIS A 279 -2.61 7.55 -5.88
C HIS A 279 -3.01 8.56 -4.81
N LYS A 280 -4.10 8.30 -4.07
CA LYS A 280 -4.62 9.28 -3.09
C LYS A 280 -3.68 9.62 -1.93
N LEU A 281 -2.85 8.66 -1.51
CA LEU A 281 -1.81 8.91 -0.49
C LEU A 281 -0.57 9.62 -1.06
N TYR A 282 -0.44 9.72 -2.38
CA TYR A 282 0.72 10.28 -3.07
C TYR A 282 0.27 11.29 -4.14
N PRO A 283 -0.33 12.43 -3.75
CA PRO A 283 -0.83 13.41 -4.70
C PRO A 283 0.26 13.98 -5.63
N ASP A 284 1.53 13.98 -5.19
CA ASP A 284 2.67 14.45 -5.98
C ASP A 284 3.40 13.34 -6.76
N GLY A 285 2.90 12.09 -6.67
CA GLY A 285 3.46 10.90 -7.31
C GLY A 285 3.90 9.81 -6.31
N ASP A 286 3.64 8.54 -6.65
CA ASP A 286 3.97 7.39 -5.81
C ASP A 286 5.49 7.18 -5.71
N VAL A 287 6.07 7.45 -4.55
CA VAL A 287 7.51 7.32 -4.29
C VAL A 287 8.03 5.90 -4.52
N ARG A 288 7.18 4.87 -4.36
CA ARG A 288 7.57 3.48 -4.61
C ARG A 288 7.75 3.21 -6.11
N ALA A 289 6.91 3.82 -6.94
CA ALA A 289 6.96 3.65 -8.39
C ALA A 289 8.30 4.15 -8.94
N GLY A 290 8.67 5.39 -8.57
CA GLY A 290 9.96 5.97 -8.96
C GLY A 290 11.15 5.15 -8.46
N ALA A 291 11.13 4.74 -7.18
CA ALA A 291 12.18 3.92 -6.59
C ALA A 291 12.36 2.57 -7.28
N LEU A 292 11.27 1.91 -7.67
CA LEU A 292 11.32 0.62 -8.36
C LEU A 292 11.79 0.79 -9.81
N MET A 293 11.26 1.77 -10.55
CA MET A 293 11.67 2.01 -11.94
C MET A 293 13.14 2.43 -12.07
N ALA A 294 13.71 3.05 -11.04
CA ALA A 294 15.15 3.37 -10.99
C ALA A 294 16.06 2.14 -10.84
N ALA A 295 15.49 0.96 -10.54
CA ALA A 295 16.26 -0.26 -10.31
C ALA A 295 16.56 -1.06 -11.58
N PHE A 296 15.97 -0.70 -12.72
CA PHE A 296 16.15 -1.39 -14.00
C PHE A 296 16.02 -0.42 -15.18
N THR A 297 16.49 -0.85 -16.36
CA THR A 297 16.31 -0.07 -17.58
C THR A 297 14.84 -0.09 -17.99
N LEU A 298 14.15 1.03 -17.85
CA LEU A 298 12.75 1.16 -18.23
C LEU A 298 12.59 0.94 -19.74
N PRO A 299 11.73 0.01 -20.20
CA PRO A 299 11.56 -0.20 -21.63
C PRO A 299 10.98 1.05 -22.31
N PRO A 300 11.38 1.39 -23.55
CA PRO A 300 10.98 2.65 -24.21
C PRO A 300 9.47 2.88 -24.25
N VAL A 301 8.68 1.83 -24.54
CA VAL A 301 7.21 1.92 -24.56
C VAL A 301 6.62 2.32 -23.20
N PHE A 302 7.23 1.90 -22.08
CA PHE A 302 6.79 2.30 -20.75
C PHE A 302 7.21 3.74 -20.45
N ALA A 303 8.38 4.19 -20.89
CA ALA A 303 8.76 5.61 -20.76
C ALA A 303 7.76 6.52 -21.51
N GLU A 304 7.44 6.18 -22.76
CA GLU A 304 6.45 6.93 -23.56
C GLU A 304 5.05 6.91 -22.94
N LEU A 305 4.63 5.76 -22.38
CA LEU A 305 3.34 5.65 -21.69
C LEU A 305 3.30 6.44 -20.40
N ALA A 306 4.39 6.50 -19.64
CA ALA A 306 4.48 7.32 -18.43
C ALA A 306 4.29 8.80 -18.76
N GLU A 307 5.05 9.31 -19.75
CA GLU A 307 4.95 10.70 -20.21
C GLU A 307 3.58 11.04 -20.80
N ALA A 308 3.03 10.16 -21.64
CA ALA A 308 1.72 10.36 -22.25
C ALA A 308 0.60 10.30 -21.21
N GLY A 309 0.69 9.37 -20.26
CA GLY A 309 -0.24 9.23 -19.15
C GLY A 309 -0.27 10.51 -18.31
N GLU A 310 0.88 10.93 -17.79
CA GLU A 310 0.97 12.15 -16.96
C GLU A 310 0.46 13.39 -17.70
N ARG A 311 0.84 13.58 -18.96
CA ARG A 311 0.38 14.73 -19.76
C ARG A 311 -1.13 14.74 -19.98
N LEU A 312 -1.76 13.58 -20.15
CA LEU A 312 -3.19 13.49 -20.53
C LEU A 312 -4.13 13.32 -19.34
N SER A 313 -3.69 12.70 -18.25
CA SER A 313 -4.50 12.51 -17.03
C SER A 313 -4.15 13.50 -15.92
N GLY A 314 -2.97 14.11 -15.96
CA GLY A 314 -2.41 14.89 -14.84
C GLY A 314 -1.85 14.03 -13.71
N GLU A 315 -1.86 12.70 -13.85
CA GLU A 315 -1.50 11.75 -12.80
C GLU A 315 -0.22 11.00 -13.18
N LYS A 316 0.68 10.81 -12.22
CA LYS A 316 1.96 10.10 -12.42
C LYS A 316 1.80 8.58 -12.30
N PRO A 317 2.70 7.78 -12.90
CA PRO A 317 2.74 6.33 -12.68
C PRO A 317 2.79 5.95 -11.19
N ASN A 318 2.01 4.93 -10.82
CA ASN A 318 2.03 4.36 -9.46
C ASN A 318 2.79 3.02 -9.42
N ILE A 319 2.84 2.38 -8.25
CA ILE A 319 3.58 1.12 -8.07
C ILE A 319 3.12 -0.01 -9.02
N ASP A 320 1.84 -0.04 -9.40
CA ASP A 320 1.30 -1.05 -10.31
C ASP A 320 1.79 -0.85 -11.74
N PHE A 321 2.03 0.40 -12.16
CA PHE A 321 2.75 0.70 -13.40
C PHE A 321 4.17 0.17 -13.35
N ALA A 322 4.89 0.43 -12.25
CA ALA A 322 6.28 0.01 -12.09
C ALA A 322 6.40 -1.53 -12.09
N LEU A 323 5.43 -2.26 -11.53
CA LEU A 323 5.35 -3.71 -11.65
C LEU A 323 5.10 -4.18 -13.08
N ALA A 324 4.20 -3.54 -13.82
CA ALA A 324 3.98 -3.86 -15.23
C ALA A 324 5.24 -3.59 -16.07
N ALA A 325 5.93 -2.49 -15.79
CA ALA A 325 7.20 -2.15 -16.43
C ALA A 325 8.31 -3.15 -16.10
N LEU A 326 8.38 -3.64 -14.85
CA LEU A 326 9.31 -4.68 -14.43
C LEU A 326 9.07 -5.99 -15.20
N VAL A 327 7.80 -6.36 -15.40
CA VAL A 327 7.43 -7.51 -16.24
C VAL A 327 7.94 -7.32 -17.67
N GLY A 328 7.72 -6.15 -18.26
CA GLY A 328 8.18 -5.85 -19.61
C GLY A 328 9.71 -5.77 -19.75
N ALA A 329 10.43 -5.36 -18.69
CA ALA A 329 11.89 -5.22 -18.70
C ALA A 329 12.61 -6.57 -18.67
N TYR A 330 12.07 -7.56 -17.96
CA TYR A 330 12.69 -8.87 -17.78
C TYR A 330 11.90 -10.01 -18.44
N ASP A 331 10.84 -9.72 -19.21
CA ASP A 331 10.00 -10.74 -19.84
C ASP A 331 9.48 -11.76 -18.81
N LEU A 332 8.97 -11.23 -17.68
CA LEU A 332 8.43 -12.06 -16.60
C LEU A 332 7.04 -12.61 -17.00
N PRO A 333 6.56 -13.68 -16.35
CA PRO A 333 5.19 -14.16 -16.55
C PRO A 333 4.15 -13.07 -16.30
N ALA A 334 3.03 -13.11 -17.05
CA ALA A 334 1.98 -12.09 -16.97
C ALA A 334 1.33 -11.98 -15.58
N ASP A 335 1.36 -13.05 -14.78
CA ASP A 335 0.84 -13.08 -13.42
C ASP A 335 1.89 -12.77 -12.34
N ALA A 336 3.15 -12.52 -12.73
CA ALA A 336 4.23 -12.16 -11.82
C ALA A 336 3.91 -10.96 -10.90
N PRO A 337 3.25 -9.87 -11.35
CA PRO A 337 2.87 -8.76 -10.47
C PRO A 337 2.04 -9.22 -9.27
N LEU A 338 1.02 -10.07 -9.51
CA LEU A 338 0.15 -10.56 -8.45
C LEU A 338 0.90 -11.50 -7.50
N GLN A 339 1.81 -12.34 -8.00
CA GLN A 339 2.65 -13.21 -7.17
C GLN A 339 3.61 -12.40 -6.27
N ILE A 340 4.27 -11.38 -6.83
CA ILE A 340 5.16 -10.47 -6.08
C ILE A 340 4.35 -9.74 -5.00
N PHE A 341 3.19 -9.20 -5.35
CA PHE A 341 2.33 -8.45 -4.43
C PHE A 341 1.85 -9.35 -3.30
N ALA A 342 1.33 -10.54 -3.60
CA ALA A 342 0.85 -11.49 -2.61
C ALA A 342 1.95 -11.91 -1.63
N LEU A 343 3.14 -12.23 -2.14
CA LEU A 343 4.27 -12.60 -1.30
C LEU A 343 4.72 -11.44 -0.40
N ALA A 344 4.93 -10.27 -0.99
CA ALA A 344 5.37 -9.09 -0.26
C ALA A 344 4.36 -8.69 0.83
N ARG A 345 3.10 -8.47 0.44
CA ARG A 345 2.06 -7.95 1.30
C ARG A 345 1.65 -8.91 2.42
N SER A 346 1.93 -10.21 2.27
CA SER A 346 1.71 -11.17 3.35
C SER A 346 2.49 -10.84 4.63
N VAL A 347 3.63 -10.14 4.50
CA VAL A 347 4.39 -9.64 5.64
C VAL A 347 3.61 -8.59 6.43
N GLY A 348 3.05 -7.61 5.72
CA GLY A 348 2.17 -6.58 6.29
C GLY A 348 0.91 -7.18 6.90
N TRP A 349 0.23 -8.11 6.19
CA TRP A 349 -0.95 -8.81 6.73
C TRP A 349 -0.67 -9.51 8.05
N LEU A 350 0.45 -10.23 8.15
CA LEU A 350 0.86 -10.89 9.39
C LEU A 350 1.22 -9.87 10.48
N ALA A 351 1.88 -8.76 10.14
CA ALA A 351 2.19 -7.70 11.10
C ALA A 351 0.92 -7.10 11.71
N HIS A 352 -0.07 -6.78 10.88
CA HIS A 352 -1.36 -6.25 11.29
C HIS A 352 -2.24 -7.29 12.01
N ALA A 353 -2.16 -8.56 11.62
CA ALA A 353 -2.85 -9.64 12.33
C ALA A 353 -2.28 -9.82 13.75
N LEU A 354 -0.95 -9.79 13.89
CA LEU A 354 -0.27 -9.83 15.19
C LEU A 354 -0.67 -8.63 16.06
N GLU A 355 -0.64 -7.41 15.51
CA GLU A 355 -1.08 -6.19 16.20
C GLU A 355 -2.57 -6.31 16.63
N GLN A 356 -3.43 -6.84 15.76
CA GLN A 356 -4.84 -7.03 16.09
C GLN A 356 -5.05 -8.03 17.23
N ILE A 357 -4.31 -9.14 17.23
CA ILE A 357 -4.39 -10.16 18.29
C ILE A 357 -3.92 -9.57 19.63
N GLU A 358 -2.86 -8.76 19.63
CA GLU A 358 -2.37 -8.05 20.82
C GLU A 358 -3.40 -7.06 21.37
N THR A 359 -4.17 -6.39 20.50
CA THR A 359 -5.27 -5.51 20.97
C THR A 359 -6.44 -6.28 21.60
N GLY A 360 -6.60 -7.57 21.27
CA GLY A 360 -7.66 -8.45 21.81
C GLY A 360 -9.10 -8.02 21.51
N THR A 361 -9.31 -7.03 20.63
CA THR A 361 -10.63 -6.43 20.38
C THR A 361 -11.24 -6.92 19.08
N LEU A 362 -12.50 -7.35 19.12
CA LEU A 362 -13.27 -7.79 17.95
C LEU A 362 -13.64 -6.59 17.05
N ILE A 363 -13.36 -6.70 15.75
CA ILE A 363 -13.84 -5.73 14.76
C ILE A 363 -15.28 -6.09 14.38
N ARG A 364 -16.25 -5.33 14.93
CA ARG A 364 -17.68 -5.57 14.73
C ARG A 364 -18.43 -4.27 14.35
N PRO A 365 -18.34 -3.81 13.09
CA PRO A 365 -19.07 -2.62 12.66
C PRO A 365 -20.59 -2.85 12.69
N ARG A 366 -21.35 -1.76 12.83
CA ARG A 366 -22.81 -1.76 12.73
C ARG A 366 -23.22 -1.17 11.39
N ALA A 367 -24.18 -1.80 10.72
CA ALA A 367 -24.81 -1.23 9.54
C ALA A 367 -25.99 -0.32 9.91
N ARG A 368 -26.25 0.68 9.09
CA ARG A 368 -27.52 1.41 9.09
C ARG A 368 -28.52 0.63 8.25
N TYR A 369 -29.63 0.21 8.86
CA TYR A 369 -30.72 -0.41 8.12
C TYR A 369 -31.44 0.66 7.27
N VAL A 370 -31.70 0.34 6.01
CA VAL A 370 -32.39 1.22 5.03
C VAL A 370 -33.55 0.52 4.31
N GLY A 371 -33.89 -0.69 4.78
CA GLY A 371 -35.06 -1.40 4.29
C GLY A 371 -36.34 -0.88 4.94
N THR A 372 -37.47 -1.45 4.54
CA THR A 372 -38.78 -1.11 5.08
C THR A 372 -38.85 -1.45 6.56
N GLU A 373 -39.22 -0.48 7.40
CA GLU A 373 -39.48 -0.78 8.81
C GLU A 373 -40.75 -1.63 8.95
N PRO A 374 -40.79 -2.58 9.89
CA PRO A 374 -42.00 -3.35 10.16
C PRO A 374 -43.16 -2.42 10.53
N THR A 375 -44.32 -2.62 9.90
CA THR A 375 -45.57 -2.00 10.32
C THR A 375 -45.87 -2.47 11.74
N ARG A 376 -45.97 -1.52 12.68
CA ARG A 376 -46.26 -1.78 14.10
C ARG A 376 -47.70 -2.25 14.31
#